data_AF-A0A126RRI5-F1
#
_entry.id   AF-A0A126RRI5-F1
#
_cell.length_a   1.000
_cell.length_b   1.000
_cell.length_c   1.000
_cell.angle_alpha   90.00
_cell.angle_beta   90.00
_cell.angle_gamma   90.00
#
_symmetry.space_group_name_H-M   'P 1'
#
loop_
_entity.id
_entity.type
_entity.pdbx_description
1 polymer ?
#
loop_
_entity_poly.entity_id
_entity_poly.type
_entity_poly.pdbx_seq_one_letter_code
_entity_poly.pdbx_strand_id
1 'polypeptide(L)'
;MTVLADDPTAAAVLAAVPCYPVPPQGRSPALAMLRAARAGRGLAIGIDGVMLILRRPWLELDFPITPPLSLHMPYGSTGACRAELRCGLIPREHLDHILDHFRAALPNEAAAFVLWNEATREFAVDLPVIDEATPSRLVYRTPIPQPDWHVVCDFHSHGVGPAFFSTTDDADDAHATKIAIVVGRLDDPCGPAMLARLCADGMFLPLPRSPFSGDRHAD
;
A
#
# COMPACT_ATOMS: atom_id res chain seq x y z
N MET A 1 -21.51 9.08 -23.43
CA MET A 1 -21.11 9.03 -22.02
C MET A 1 -22.18 9.76 -21.23
N THR A 2 -22.73 9.14 -20.19
CA THR A 2 -23.66 9.83 -19.29
C THR A 2 -22.89 10.94 -18.58
N VAL A 3 -23.33 12.19 -18.71
CA VAL A 3 -22.72 13.33 -18.01
C VAL A 3 -23.07 13.16 -16.52
N LEU A 4 -22.06 12.95 -15.68
CA LEU A 4 -22.23 12.79 -14.23
C LEU A 4 -22.14 14.11 -13.48
N ALA A 5 -21.52 15.13 -14.07
CA ALA A 5 -21.41 16.48 -13.54
C ALA A 5 -21.27 17.49 -14.68
N ASP A 6 -21.92 18.64 -14.54
CA ASP A 6 -21.89 19.73 -15.52
C ASP A 6 -20.71 20.69 -15.28
N ASP A 7 -20.12 20.67 -14.07
CA ASP A 7 -18.90 21.38 -13.74
C ASP A 7 -17.66 20.54 -14.11
N PRO A 8 -16.68 21.08 -14.86
CA PRO A 8 -15.52 20.32 -15.32
C PRO A 8 -14.59 19.88 -14.18
N THR A 9 -14.53 20.63 -13.07
CA THR A 9 -13.71 20.24 -11.91
C THR A 9 -14.35 19.07 -11.18
N ALA A 10 -15.65 19.13 -10.93
CA ALA A 10 -16.42 18.03 -10.36
C ALA A 10 -16.35 16.78 -11.26
N ALA A 11 -16.47 16.95 -12.58
CA ALA A 11 -16.33 15.85 -13.53
C ALA A 11 -14.94 15.19 -13.46
N ALA A 12 -13.86 15.99 -13.31
CA ALA A 12 -12.51 15.47 -13.15
C ALA A 12 -12.33 14.69 -11.83
N VAL A 13 -12.91 15.16 -10.72
CA VAL A 13 -12.89 14.46 -9.43
C VAL A 13 -13.62 13.12 -9.52
N LEU A 14 -14.81 13.10 -10.12
CA LEU A 14 -15.58 11.86 -10.31
C LEU A 14 -14.88 10.88 -11.28
N ALA A 15 -14.17 11.39 -12.28
CA ALA A 15 -13.38 10.57 -13.19
C ALA A 15 -12.13 9.98 -12.52
N ALA A 16 -11.59 10.62 -11.48
CA ALA A 16 -10.42 10.12 -10.74
C ALA A 16 -10.76 8.89 -9.87
N VAL A 17 -12.02 8.77 -9.42
CA VAL A 17 -12.52 7.62 -8.65
C VAL A 17 -13.91 7.23 -9.17
N PRO A 18 -14.01 6.57 -10.33
CA PRO A 18 -15.29 6.20 -10.91
C PRO A 18 -15.99 5.13 -10.06
N CYS A 19 -17.32 5.24 -9.97
CA CYS A 19 -18.18 4.27 -9.30
C CYS A 19 -18.98 3.48 -10.33
N TYR A 20 -18.91 2.15 -10.28
CA TYR A 20 -19.58 1.26 -11.22
C TYR A 20 -20.53 0.31 -10.50
N PRO A 21 -21.84 0.31 -10.81
CA PRO A 21 -22.73 -0.75 -10.36
C PRO A 21 -22.37 -2.07 -11.04
N VAL A 22 -22.36 -3.16 -10.27
CA VAL A 22 -22.10 -4.50 -10.80
C VAL A 22 -23.39 -5.03 -11.44
N PRO A 23 -23.38 -5.40 -12.73
CA PRO A 23 -24.57 -5.96 -13.36
C PRO A 23 -24.90 -7.34 -12.75
N PRO A 24 -26.19 -7.65 -12.48
CA PRO A 24 -26.58 -8.93 -11.91
C PRO A 24 -26.44 -10.10 -12.91
N GLN A 25 -26.35 -9.79 -14.21
CA GLN A 25 -26.05 -10.75 -15.28
C GLN A 25 -25.03 -10.17 -16.26
N GLY A 26 -24.22 -11.04 -16.86
CA GLY A 26 -23.20 -10.63 -17.81
C GLY A 26 -21.96 -10.00 -17.15
N ARG A 27 -21.09 -9.42 -17.98
CA ARG A 27 -19.86 -8.74 -17.52
C ARG A 27 -20.02 -7.24 -17.66
N SER A 28 -19.39 -6.47 -16.78
CA SER A 28 -19.22 -5.03 -16.95
C SER A 28 -17.88 -4.75 -17.63
N PRO A 29 -17.87 -4.22 -18.88
CA PRO A 29 -16.63 -3.83 -19.55
C PRO A 29 -15.85 -2.77 -18.77
N ALA A 30 -16.55 -1.84 -18.11
CA ALA A 30 -15.91 -0.80 -17.31
C ALA A 30 -15.16 -1.37 -16.09
N LEU A 31 -15.79 -2.30 -15.35
CA LEU A 31 -15.12 -2.99 -14.24
C LEU A 31 -13.98 -3.90 -14.75
N ALA A 32 -14.15 -4.56 -15.89
CA ALA A 32 -13.09 -5.37 -16.49
C ALA A 32 -11.88 -4.50 -16.88
N MET A 33 -12.12 -3.34 -17.50
CA MET A 33 -11.08 -2.37 -17.83
C MET A 33 -10.38 -1.84 -16.58
N LEU A 34 -11.13 -1.48 -15.53
CA LEU A 34 -10.56 -1.01 -14.26
C LEU A 34 -9.67 -2.10 -13.62
N ARG A 35 -10.11 -3.36 -13.61
CA ARG A 35 -9.34 -4.47 -13.06
C ARG A 35 -8.10 -4.81 -13.89
N ALA A 36 -8.17 -4.66 -15.21
CA ALA A 36 -7.06 -4.88 -16.13
C ALA A 36 -6.10 -3.67 -16.22
N ALA A 37 -6.46 -2.52 -15.65
CA ALA A 37 -5.65 -1.32 -15.72
C ALA A 37 -4.28 -1.53 -15.04
N ARG A 38 -3.25 -0.95 -15.66
CA ARG A 38 -1.90 -0.91 -15.07
C ARG A 38 -1.90 -0.14 -13.75
N ALA A 39 -2.54 1.02 -13.74
CA ALA A 39 -2.71 1.86 -12.56
C ALA A 39 -4.08 2.55 -12.59
N GLY A 40 -4.61 2.82 -11.41
CA GLY A 40 -5.89 3.50 -11.25
C GLY A 40 -6.64 2.99 -10.03
N ARG A 41 -7.80 3.59 -9.78
CA ARG A 41 -8.69 3.17 -8.70
C ARG A 41 -10.13 3.44 -9.08
N GLY A 42 -11.05 2.79 -8.40
CA GLY A 42 -12.48 3.02 -8.52
C GLY A 42 -13.27 2.15 -7.56
N LEU A 43 -14.57 2.36 -7.53
CA LEU A 43 -15.48 1.65 -6.64
C LEU A 43 -16.40 0.75 -7.47
N ALA A 44 -16.51 -0.52 -7.07
CA ALA A 44 -17.58 -1.39 -7.54
C ALA A 44 -18.68 -1.45 -6.48
N ILE A 45 -19.93 -1.26 -6.89
CA ILE A 45 -21.10 -1.30 -6.00
C ILE A 45 -21.92 -2.54 -6.38
N GLY A 46 -21.97 -3.52 -5.49
CA GLY A 46 -22.71 -4.76 -5.69
C GLY A 46 -23.74 -5.00 -4.60
N ILE A 47 -24.35 -6.18 -4.65
CA ILE A 47 -25.29 -6.64 -3.62
C ILE A 47 -24.62 -6.91 -2.26
N ASP A 48 -23.31 -7.19 -2.29
CA ASP A 48 -22.47 -7.50 -1.14
C ASP A 48 -21.78 -6.26 -0.54
N GLY A 49 -22.03 -5.07 -1.09
CA GLY A 49 -21.49 -3.81 -0.57
C GLY A 49 -20.67 -3.04 -1.60
N VAL A 50 -19.81 -2.16 -1.09
CA VAL A 50 -18.86 -1.39 -1.90
C VAL A 50 -17.48 -2.05 -1.82
N MET A 51 -16.85 -2.19 -2.97
CA MET A 51 -15.51 -2.74 -3.14
C MET A 51 -14.59 -1.67 -3.72
N LEU A 52 -13.46 -1.41 -3.05
CA LEU A 52 -12.36 -0.65 -3.63
C LEU A 52 -11.60 -1.55 -4.60
N ILE A 53 -11.48 -1.11 -5.85
CA ILE A 53 -10.58 -1.71 -6.84
C ILE A 53 -9.43 -0.73 -7.02
N LEU A 54 -8.25 -1.09 -6.55
CA LEU A 54 -7.03 -0.30 -6.61
C LEU A 54 -5.96 -1.06 -7.41
N ARG A 55 -5.33 -0.36 -8.34
CA ARG A 55 -4.29 -0.87 -9.22
C ARG A 55 -3.05 0.01 -9.13
N ARG A 56 -1.93 -0.64 -8.86
CA ARG A 56 -0.60 -0.09 -9.06
C ARG A 56 0.20 -1.07 -9.93
N PRO A 57 1.29 -0.63 -10.56
CA PRO A 57 2.16 -1.53 -11.31
C PRO A 57 2.63 -2.74 -10.48
N TRP A 58 2.81 -2.56 -9.17
CA TRP A 58 3.21 -3.61 -8.24
C TRP A 58 2.07 -4.25 -7.43
N LEU A 59 0.82 -3.75 -7.49
CA LEU A 59 -0.29 -4.19 -6.62
C LEU A 59 -1.62 -4.35 -7.37
N GLU A 60 -2.30 -5.49 -7.16
CA GLU A 60 -3.74 -5.63 -7.37
C GLU A 60 -4.45 -5.73 -6.03
N LEU A 61 -5.39 -4.82 -5.79
CA LEU A 61 -6.22 -4.83 -4.59
C LEU A 61 -7.69 -4.70 -4.98
N ASP A 62 -8.48 -5.71 -4.63
CA ASP A 62 -9.95 -5.66 -4.59
C ASP A 62 -10.32 -5.87 -3.11
N PHE A 63 -10.71 -4.80 -2.42
CA PHE A 63 -10.97 -4.84 -0.98
C PHE A 63 -12.40 -4.38 -0.64
N PRO A 64 -13.21 -5.19 0.07
CA PRO A 64 -14.53 -4.78 0.50
C PRO A 64 -14.42 -3.72 1.59
N ILE A 65 -15.01 -2.53 1.35
CA ILE A 65 -14.91 -1.39 2.26
C ILE A 65 -16.16 -1.20 3.12
N THR A 66 -17.26 -1.86 2.77
CA THR A 66 -18.49 -1.88 3.58
C THR A 66 -18.97 -3.31 3.80
N PRO A 67 -19.75 -3.56 4.87
CA PRO A 67 -20.64 -4.72 4.90
C PRO A 67 -21.71 -4.62 3.79
N PRO A 68 -22.49 -5.70 3.54
CA PRO A 68 -23.64 -5.64 2.64
C PRO A 68 -24.59 -4.52 3.00
N LEU A 69 -25.10 -3.82 1.99
CA LEU A 69 -25.99 -2.68 2.20
C LEU A 69 -27.37 -3.17 2.65
N SER A 70 -27.93 -2.54 3.69
CA SER A 70 -29.25 -2.88 4.25
C SER A 70 -30.44 -2.40 3.39
N LEU A 71 -30.31 -2.42 2.06
CA LEU A 71 -31.37 -2.10 1.11
C LEU A 71 -31.36 -3.07 -0.07
N HIS A 72 -32.49 -3.18 -0.76
CA HIS A 72 -32.56 -3.99 -1.97
C HIS A 72 -31.73 -3.36 -3.09
N MET A 73 -30.69 -4.05 -3.54
CA MET A 73 -29.86 -3.68 -4.68
C MET A 73 -30.10 -4.66 -5.85
N PRO A 74 -30.48 -4.19 -7.05
CA PRO A 74 -30.63 -5.04 -8.22
C PRO A 74 -29.28 -5.39 -8.89
N TYR A 75 -28.18 -5.39 -8.12
CA TYR A 75 -26.81 -5.54 -8.61
C TYR A 75 -26.27 -6.96 -8.41
N GLY A 76 -25.21 -7.29 -9.14
CA GLY A 76 -24.44 -8.51 -8.94
C GLY A 76 -23.48 -8.41 -7.74
N SER A 77 -22.76 -9.49 -7.46
CA SER A 77 -21.70 -9.53 -6.44
C SER A 77 -20.43 -8.85 -6.95
N THR A 78 -19.79 -8.04 -6.09
CA THR A 78 -18.49 -7.41 -6.36
C THR A 78 -17.35 -8.44 -6.48
N GLY A 79 -17.51 -9.61 -5.87
CA GLY A 79 -16.56 -10.71 -5.90
C GLY A 79 -15.78 -10.88 -4.59
N ALA A 80 -14.78 -11.74 -4.60
CA ALA A 80 -13.95 -11.99 -3.42
C ALA A 80 -12.92 -10.88 -3.19
N CYS A 81 -12.55 -10.68 -1.93
CA CYS A 81 -11.37 -9.90 -1.56
C CYS A 81 -10.11 -10.50 -2.21
N ARG A 82 -9.25 -9.65 -2.79
CA ARG A 82 -7.98 -10.05 -3.41
C ARG A 82 -6.93 -8.98 -3.13
N ALA A 83 -5.76 -9.41 -2.68
CA ALA A 83 -4.59 -8.55 -2.53
C ALA A 83 -3.37 -9.33 -3.06
N GLU A 84 -2.79 -8.87 -4.17
CA GLU A 84 -1.72 -9.57 -4.86
C GLU A 84 -0.58 -8.60 -5.24
N LEU A 85 0.64 -8.97 -4.85
CA LEU A 85 1.86 -8.27 -5.22
C LEU A 85 2.28 -8.70 -6.62
N ARG A 86 2.04 -7.86 -7.63
CA ARG A 86 2.48 -8.07 -9.01
C ARG A 86 4.00 -8.08 -9.15
N CYS A 87 4.70 -7.41 -8.23
CA CYS A 87 6.16 -7.40 -8.15
C CYS A 87 6.74 -8.70 -7.59
N GLY A 88 5.91 -9.64 -7.11
CA GLY A 88 6.38 -10.79 -6.34
C GLY A 88 6.80 -10.40 -4.93
N LEU A 89 7.42 -11.36 -4.23
CA LEU A 89 7.97 -11.14 -2.89
C LEU A 89 9.32 -10.42 -2.98
N ILE A 90 9.57 -9.53 -2.03
CA ILE A 90 10.81 -8.77 -1.91
C ILE A 90 11.92 -9.73 -1.43
N PRO A 91 13.07 -9.80 -2.11
CA PRO A 91 14.21 -10.60 -1.66
C PRO A 91 14.63 -10.28 -0.22
N ARG A 92 14.88 -11.32 0.58
CA ARG A 92 15.21 -11.21 2.00
C ARG A 92 16.46 -10.36 2.27
N GLU A 93 17.41 -10.38 1.34
CA GLU A 93 18.65 -9.58 1.43
C GLU A 93 18.38 -8.07 1.55
N HIS A 94 17.29 -7.56 0.98
CA HIS A 94 16.90 -6.16 1.15
C HIS A 94 16.43 -5.86 2.57
N LEU A 95 15.69 -6.78 3.20
CA LEU A 95 15.30 -6.65 4.60
C LEU A 95 16.55 -6.65 5.48
N ASP A 96 17.47 -7.58 5.27
CA ASP A 96 18.68 -7.67 6.08
C ASP A 96 19.55 -6.41 5.93
N HIS A 97 19.69 -5.87 4.71
CA HIS A 97 20.37 -4.59 4.48
C HIS A 97 19.71 -3.42 5.22
N ILE A 98 18.38 -3.33 5.21
CA ILE A 98 17.63 -2.29 5.94
C ILE A 98 17.85 -2.43 7.45
N LEU A 99 17.80 -3.65 7.99
CA LEU A 99 18.03 -3.90 9.41
C LEU A 99 19.45 -3.53 9.85
N ASP A 100 20.46 -3.82 9.02
CA ASP A 100 21.84 -3.43 9.30
C ASP A 100 22.02 -1.91 9.27
N HIS A 101 21.36 -1.22 8.32
CA HIS A 101 21.33 0.24 8.29
C HIS A 101 20.71 0.81 9.57
N PHE A 102 19.59 0.26 10.03
CA PHE A 102 18.91 0.72 11.25
C PHE A 102 19.73 0.46 12.52
N ARG A 103 20.43 -0.68 12.62
CA ARG A 103 21.35 -0.94 13.74
C ARG A 103 22.51 0.06 13.77
N ALA A 104 23.05 0.41 12.60
CA ALA A 104 24.13 1.39 12.50
C ALA A 104 23.69 2.82 12.86
N ALA A 105 22.40 3.12 12.76
CA ALA A 105 21.83 4.43 13.09
C ALA A 105 21.51 4.63 14.58
N LEU A 106 21.59 3.58 15.39
CA LEU A 106 21.29 3.66 16.82
C LEU A 106 22.16 4.73 17.53
N PRO A 107 21.59 5.49 18.49
CA PRO A 107 20.24 5.33 19.07
C PRO A 107 19.13 6.08 18.30
N ASN A 108 19.45 6.74 17.19
CA ASN A 108 18.48 7.54 16.44
C ASN A 108 17.60 6.67 15.54
N GLU A 109 16.45 7.22 15.19
CA GLU A 109 15.59 6.66 14.15
C GLU A 109 16.24 6.83 12.76
N ALA A 110 15.92 5.91 11.86
CA ALA A 110 16.32 5.93 10.45
C ALA A 110 15.15 5.47 9.58
N ALA A 111 15.24 5.76 8.28
CA ALA A 111 14.27 5.32 7.28
C ALA A 111 14.94 4.63 6.11
N ALA A 112 14.18 3.80 5.41
CA ALA A 112 14.60 3.16 4.17
C ALA A 112 13.38 2.88 3.29
N PHE A 113 13.58 2.87 1.98
CA PHE A 113 12.54 2.53 1.02
C PHE A 113 12.92 1.27 0.25
N VAL A 114 11.92 0.46 -0.07
CA VAL A 114 12.09 -0.58 -1.10
C VAL A 114 11.40 -0.09 -2.36
N LEU A 115 12.19 0.03 -3.41
CA LEU A 115 11.75 0.37 -4.75
C LEU A 115 11.69 -0.89 -5.62
N TRP A 116 10.80 -0.89 -6.60
CA TRP A 116 10.71 -1.94 -7.61
C TRP A 116 10.68 -1.34 -9.01
N ASN A 117 11.52 -1.84 -9.90
CA ASN A 117 11.55 -1.44 -11.29
C ASN A 117 10.63 -2.33 -12.12
N GLU A 118 9.66 -1.75 -12.81
CA GLU A 118 8.69 -2.51 -13.61
C GLU A 118 9.27 -3.13 -14.88
N ALA A 119 10.25 -2.46 -15.50
CA ALA A 119 10.86 -2.93 -16.74
C ALA A 119 11.84 -4.08 -16.49
N THR A 120 12.70 -3.97 -15.48
CA THR A 120 13.71 -4.98 -15.15
C THR A 120 13.22 -6.02 -14.15
N ARG A 121 12.14 -5.74 -13.42
CA ARG A 121 11.59 -6.51 -12.30
C ARG A 121 12.53 -6.63 -11.10
N GLU A 122 13.49 -5.72 -10.99
CA GLU A 122 14.46 -5.69 -9.89
C GLU A 122 13.92 -4.90 -8.71
N PHE A 123 14.34 -5.31 -7.51
CA PHE A 123 14.15 -4.55 -6.29
C PHE A 123 15.43 -3.80 -5.92
N ALA A 124 15.28 -2.64 -5.28
CA ALA A 124 16.39 -1.88 -4.74
C ALA A 124 16.01 -1.27 -3.39
N VAL A 125 17.01 -1.07 -2.54
CA VAL A 125 16.88 -0.29 -1.30
C VAL A 125 17.36 1.13 -1.59
N ASP A 126 16.54 2.10 -1.27
CA ASP A 126 16.89 3.52 -1.29
C ASP A 126 16.94 4.07 0.15
N LEU A 127 18.05 4.71 0.49
CA LEU A 127 18.23 5.33 1.80
C LEU A 127 17.99 6.84 1.64
N PRO A 128 16.92 7.40 2.24
CA PRO A 128 16.50 8.76 1.97
C PRO A 128 17.46 9.79 2.59
N VAL A 129 17.37 11.01 2.11
CA VAL A 129 18.01 12.16 2.77
C VAL A 129 17.27 12.44 4.08
N ILE A 130 17.99 12.34 5.19
CA ILE A 130 17.50 12.64 6.54
C ILE A 130 17.72 14.13 6.84
N ASP A 131 16.64 14.86 7.10
CA ASP A 131 16.69 16.26 7.52
C ASP A 131 16.81 16.39 9.05
N GLU A 132 16.16 15.50 9.81
CA GLU A 132 16.25 15.42 11.27
C GLU A 132 16.12 13.96 11.72
N ALA A 133 16.99 13.51 12.62
CA ALA A 133 16.89 12.21 13.26
C ALA A 133 17.30 12.28 14.73
N THR A 134 16.40 11.80 15.59
CA THR A 134 16.59 11.64 17.02
C THR A 134 16.02 10.27 17.44
N PRO A 135 16.14 9.83 18.70
CA PRO A 135 15.54 8.56 19.13
C PRO A 135 14.00 8.51 19.13
N SER A 136 13.32 9.61 18.84
CA SER A 136 11.85 9.70 18.91
C SER A 136 11.25 10.65 17.87
N ARG A 137 12.04 11.01 16.85
CA ARG A 137 11.61 11.91 15.78
C ARG A 137 12.49 11.72 14.58
N LEU A 138 11.84 11.52 13.44
CA LEU A 138 12.48 11.36 12.15
C LEU A 138 11.79 12.26 11.12
N VAL A 139 12.58 13.03 10.39
CA VAL A 139 12.15 13.83 9.25
C VAL A 139 13.07 13.50 8.09
N TYR A 140 12.51 12.93 7.03
CA TYR A 140 13.24 12.55 5.83
C TYR A 140 12.50 13.00 4.58
N ARG A 141 13.21 13.00 3.45
CA ARG A 141 12.63 13.29 2.14
C ARG A 141 12.29 11.99 1.44
N THR A 142 11.00 11.76 1.16
CA THR A 142 10.56 10.62 0.35
C THR A 142 11.28 10.65 -1.01
N PRO A 143 11.81 9.52 -1.49
CA PRO A 143 12.47 9.49 -2.79
C PRO A 143 11.49 9.83 -3.89
N ILE A 144 11.99 10.51 -4.91
CA ILE A 144 11.28 10.73 -6.18
C ILE A 144 11.75 9.63 -7.12
N PRO A 145 10.95 8.58 -7.37
CA PRO A 145 11.39 7.48 -8.20
C PRO A 145 11.64 7.96 -9.63
N GLN A 146 12.70 7.42 -10.24
CA GLN A 146 12.91 7.56 -11.68
C GLN A 146 11.78 6.84 -12.45
N PRO A 147 11.61 7.09 -13.76
CA PRO A 147 10.68 6.31 -14.58
C PRO A 147 10.84 4.80 -14.36
N ASP A 148 9.73 4.08 -14.37
CA ASP A 148 9.59 2.64 -14.11
C ASP A 148 9.90 2.17 -12.68
N TRP A 149 10.48 3.01 -11.83
CA TRP A 149 10.65 2.72 -10.40
C TRP A 149 9.39 3.09 -9.61
N HIS A 150 8.97 2.21 -8.72
CA HIS A 150 7.82 2.38 -7.86
C HIS A 150 8.20 2.16 -6.41
N VAL A 151 7.73 3.03 -5.50
CA VAL A 151 7.84 2.78 -4.06
C VAL A 151 6.88 1.64 -3.70
N VAL A 152 7.43 0.54 -3.18
CA VAL A 152 6.67 -0.61 -2.69
C VAL A 152 6.52 -0.53 -1.18
N CYS A 153 7.64 -0.33 -0.48
CA CYS A 153 7.66 -0.23 0.97
C CYS A 153 8.35 1.04 1.45
N ASP A 154 7.89 1.50 2.62
CA ASP A 154 8.47 2.59 3.39
C ASP A 154 8.72 2.08 4.81
N PHE A 155 9.98 2.11 5.23
CA PHE A 155 10.44 1.69 6.53
C PHE A 155 10.83 2.90 7.35
N HIS A 156 10.49 2.87 8.62
CA HIS A 156 11.20 3.63 9.63
C HIS A 156 11.47 2.78 10.87
N SER A 157 12.49 3.17 11.63
CA SER A 157 12.84 2.51 12.88
C SER A 157 12.46 3.36 14.09
N HIS A 158 12.04 2.75 15.19
CA HIS A 158 11.96 3.37 16.52
C HIS A 158 13.19 3.10 17.39
N GLY A 159 14.32 2.73 16.77
CA GLY A 159 15.55 2.38 17.49
C GLY A 159 15.35 1.22 18.47
N VAL A 160 15.64 1.48 19.75
CA VAL A 160 15.43 0.53 20.88
C VAL A 160 13.99 0.52 21.40
N GLY A 161 13.15 1.47 20.96
CA GLY A 161 11.75 1.56 21.33
C GLY A 161 10.87 0.47 20.70
N PRO A 162 9.62 0.29 21.17
CA PRO A 162 8.69 -0.67 20.58
C PRO A 162 8.27 -0.26 19.16
N ALA A 163 7.99 -1.24 18.30
CA ALA A 163 7.37 -0.98 16.99
C ALA A 163 5.87 -0.70 17.19
N PHE A 164 5.40 0.46 16.71
CA PHE A 164 3.99 0.84 16.64
C PHE A 164 3.81 1.94 15.60
N PHE A 165 2.59 2.13 15.08
CA PHE A 165 2.27 3.31 14.26
C PHE A 165 1.70 4.40 15.16
N SER A 166 2.26 5.60 15.06
CA SER A 166 1.79 6.81 15.72
C SER A 166 0.76 7.56 14.87
N THR A 167 0.12 8.58 15.47
CA THR A 167 -0.77 9.48 14.73
C THR A 167 -0.07 10.29 13.64
N THR A 168 1.24 10.51 13.78
CA THR A 168 2.03 11.19 12.75
C THR A 168 2.23 10.27 11.55
N ASP A 169 2.54 9.00 11.80
CA ASP A 169 2.64 7.99 10.75
C ASP A 169 1.32 7.82 10.00
N ASP A 170 0.20 7.85 10.72
CA ASP A 170 -1.14 7.84 10.11
C ASP A 170 -1.37 9.03 9.18
N ALA A 171 -0.96 10.24 9.58
CA ALA A 171 -1.10 11.43 8.75
C ALA A 171 -0.22 11.35 7.48
N ASP A 172 1.01 10.86 7.63
CA ASP A 172 1.97 10.72 6.52
C ASP A 172 1.54 9.62 5.53
N ASP A 173 0.91 8.56 6.01
CA ASP A 173 0.47 7.43 5.20
C ASP A 173 -0.90 7.63 4.53
N ALA A 174 -1.70 8.60 4.99
CA ALA A 174 -3.11 8.78 4.59
C ALA A 174 -3.31 8.99 3.08
N HIS A 175 -2.30 9.47 2.36
CA HIS A 175 -2.40 9.79 0.93
C HIS A 175 -1.53 8.90 0.04
N ALA A 176 -0.83 7.92 0.63
CA ALA A 176 0.08 7.04 -0.09
C ALA A 176 -0.59 5.69 -0.44
N THR A 177 -0.04 5.03 -1.47
CA THR A 177 -0.26 3.60 -1.69
C THR A 177 1.08 2.88 -1.62
N LYS A 178 1.37 2.29 -0.47
CA LYS A 178 2.64 1.66 -0.12
C LYS A 178 2.43 0.68 1.04
N ILE A 179 3.40 -0.19 1.26
CA ILE A 179 3.49 -1.00 2.47
C ILE A 179 4.32 -0.20 3.49
N ALA A 180 3.69 0.30 4.55
CA ALA A 180 4.41 0.98 5.63
C ALA A 180 4.86 -0.06 6.66
N ILE A 181 6.12 0.01 7.09
CA ILE A 181 6.73 -0.93 8.02
C ILE A 181 7.48 -0.18 9.12
N VAL A 182 7.17 -0.49 10.38
CA VAL A 182 7.89 0.02 11.54
C VAL A 182 8.75 -1.08 12.13
N VAL A 183 10.01 -0.78 12.37
CA VAL A 183 10.96 -1.68 13.05
C VAL A 183 11.34 -1.08 14.40
N GLY A 184 11.21 -1.86 15.47
CA GLY A 184 11.61 -1.45 16.81
C GLY A 184 12.39 -2.55 17.52
N ARG A 185 12.84 -2.28 18.74
CA ARG A 185 13.59 -3.20 19.60
C ARG A 185 14.86 -3.74 18.90
N LEU A 186 15.59 -2.85 18.22
CA LEU A 186 16.77 -3.23 17.45
C LEU A 186 17.94 -3.76 18.30
N ASP A 187 17.91 -3.51 19.61
CA ASP A 187 18.85 -4.01 20.62
C ASP A 187 18.38 -5.30 21.33
N ASP A 188 17.19 -5.81 21.03
CA ASP A 188 16.65 -7.01 21.66
C ASP A 188 17.39 -8.27 21.17
N PRO A 189 17.98 -9.08 22.08
CA PRO A 189 18.66 -10.33 21.73
C PRO A 189 17.76 -11.36 21.01
N CYS A 190 16.44 -11.26 21.16
CA CYS A 190 15.47 -12.13 20.48
C CYS A 190 15.18 -11.69 19.04
N GLY A 191 15.70 -10.54 18.60
CA GLY A 191 15.48 -9.94 17.28
C GLY A 191 14.49 -8.77 17.31
N PRO A 192 14.49 -7.94 16.25
CA PRO A 192 13.66 -6.74 16.20
C PRO A 192 12.18 -7.08 16.07
N ALA A 193 11.33 -6.20 16.62
CA ALA A 193 9.90 -6.23 16.40
C ALA A 193 9.58 -5.50 15.08
N MET A 194 8.70 -6.07 14.26
CA MET A 194 8.30 -5.47 13.00
C MET A 194 6.77 -5.48 12.88
N LEU A 195 6.19 -4.34 12.50
CA LEU A 195 4.77 -4.20 12.18
C LEU A 195 4.63 -3.65 10.77
N ALA A 196 3.66 -4.18 10.02
CA ALA A 196 3.43 -3.80 8.64
C ALA A 196 1.94 -3.51 8.41
N ARG A 197 1.66 -2.50 7.58
CA ARG A 197 0.32 -2.20 7.07
C ARG A 197 0.38 -1.86 5.59
N LEU A 198 -0.68 -2.19 4.87
CA LEU A 198 -0.89 -1.70 3.51
C LEU A 198 -1.69 -0.41 3.58
N CYS A 199 -1.08 0.69 3.14
CA CYS A 199 -1.75 1.97 2.94
C CYS A 199 -2.44 1.93 1.58
N ALA A 200 -3.76 2.06 1.56
CA ALA A 200 -4.56 1.96 0.35
C ALA A 200 -5.66 3.02 0.36
N ASP A 201 -5.39 4.15 -0.28
CA ASP A 201 -6.37 5.24 -0.45
C ASP A 201 -6.95 5.76 0.88
N GLY A 202 -6.09 6.07 1.83
CA GLY A 202 -6.48 6.50 3.18
C GLY A 202 -6.90 5.38 4.13
N MET A 203 -6.98 4.13 3.66
CA MET A 203 -7.20 2.97 4.52
C MET A 203 -5.88 2.35 4.97
N PHE A 204 -5.84 1.85 6.21
CA PHE A 204 -4.75 1.05 6.76
C PHE A 204 -5.20 -0.40 6.90
N LEU A 205 -4.77 -1.22 5.95
CA LEU A 205 -5.16 -2.63 5.89
C LEU A 205 -4.07 -3.48 6.56
N PRO A 206 -4.44 -4.47 7.40
CA PRO A 206 -3.47 -5.38 7.97
C PRO A 206 -2.82 -6.20 6.83
N LEU A 207 -1.53 -6.48 6.96
CA LEU A 207 -0.80 -7.37 6.07
C LEU A 207 -0.68 -8.75 6.74
N PRO A 208 -1.52 -9.73 6.37
CA PRO A 208 -1.53 -11.04 7.03
C PRO A 208 -0.32 -11.91 6.66
N ARG A 209 0.40 -11.56 5.60
CA ARG A 209 1.60 -12.27 5.12
C ARG A 209 2.74 -11.27 4.96
N SER A 210 3.96 -11.75 5.20
CA SER A 210 5.17 -10.95 4.96
C SER A 210 5.31 -10.65 3.47
N PRO A 211 5.65 -9.42 3.07
CA PRO A 211 5.96 -9.10 1.69
C PRO A 211 7.35 -9.61 1.26
N PHE A 212 8.11 -10.24 2.15
CA PHE A 212 9.47 -10.73 1.91
C PHE A 212 9.52 -12.23 1.64
N SER A 213 10.43 -12.65 0.77
CA SER A 213 10.73 -14.06 0.50
C SER A 213 11.38 -14.73 1.70
N GLY A 214 11.08 -16.01 1.96
CA GLY A 214 11.79 -16.81 2.96
C GLY A 214 11.34 -16.62 4.42
N ASP A 215 10.37 -15.74 4.67
CA ASP A 215 9.70 -15.69 5.97
C ASP A 215 8.71 -16.86 6.12
N ARG A 216 8.58 -17.40 7.34
CA ARG A 216 7.77 -18.61 7.66
C ARG A 216 6.26 -18.49 7.36
N HIS A 217 5.81 -17.35 6.85
CA HIS A 217 4.43 -17.06 6.44
C HIS A 217 4.30 -16.70 4.94
N ALA A 218 5.34 -16.97 4.15
CA ALA A 218 5.42 -16.62 2.72
C ALA A 218 4.79 -17.66 1.77
N ASP A 219 4.39 -18.84 2.28
CA ASP A 219 3.73 -19.90 1.49
C ASP A 219 2.21 -19.95 1.75
#